data_AF-A0A944ZAH4-F1
#
_entry.id   AF-A0A944ZAH4-F1
#
_cell.length_a   1.000
_cell.length_b   1.000
_cell.length_c   1.000
_cell.angle_alpha   90.00
_cell.angle_beta   90.00
_cell.angle_gamma   90.00
#
_symmetry.space_group_name_H-M   'P 1'
#
loop_
_entity.id
_entity.type
_entity.pdbx_description
1 polymer ?
#
loop_
_entity_poly.entity_id
_entity_poly.type
_entity_poly.pdbx_seq_one_letter_code
_entity_poly.pdbx_strand_id
1 'polypeptide(L)' 'MAAKARMEFGYNPPAGDRGLEHIIPRDYLGDLHRSLDVASQGFSSLWVSDHLNYADEWRVECWTLLTWIAARYPGPEL' A
#
# COMPACT_ATOMS: atom_id res chain seq x y z
N MET A 1 -30.71 13.08 14.12
CA MET A 1 -29.39 13.77 14.12
C MET A 1 -28.46 13.00 13.20
N ALA A 2 -27.80 13.67 12.26
CA ALA A 2 -26.80 13.00 11.43
C ALA A 2 -25.64 12.51 12.31
N ALA A 3 -25.19 11.28 12.10
CA ALA A 3 -24.02 10.76 12.81
C ALA A 3 -22.81 11.67 12.51
N LYS A 4 -22.07 12.05 13.55
CA LYS A 4 -20.86 12.85 13.39
C LYS A 4 -19.85 12.01 12.62
N ALA A 5 -19.43 12.48 11.44
CA ALA A 5 -18.41 11.80 10.65
C ALA A 5 -17.16 11.57 11.53
N ARG A 6 -16.71 10.32 11.58
CA ARG A 6 -15.45 9.96 12.26
C ARG A 6 -14.32 10.10 11.25
N MET A 7 -13.16 10.53 11.73
CA MET A 7 -11.96 10.54 10.90
C MET A 7 -11.62 9.10 10.52
N GLU A 8 -11.35 8.87 9.25
CA GLU A 8 -10.89 7.59 8.72
C GLU A 8 -9.41 7.66 8.40
N PHE A 9 -8.72 6.53 8.59
CA PHE A 9 -7.29 6.41 8.34
C PHE A 9 -7.06 5.42 7.21
N GLY A 10 -6.33 5.88 6.19
CA GLY A 10 -5.89 5.07 5.06
C GLY A 10 -4.37 5.01 5.00
N TYR A 11 -3.84 3.92 4.44
CA TYR A 11 -2.40 3.70 4.30
C TYR A 11 -2.02 3.52 2.83
N ASN A 12 -1.01 4.27 2.38
CA ASN A 12 -0.41 4.13 1.06
C ASN A 12 1.03 3.59 1.23
N PRO A 13 1.25 2.27 1.16
CA PRO A 13 2.59 1.71 1.24
C PRO A 13 3.47 2.16 0.07
N PRO A 14 4.80 2.10 0.22
CA PRO A 14 5.71 2.36 -0.88
C PRO A 14 5.43 1.40 -2.05
N ALA A 15 5.17 1.92 -3.24
CA ALA A 15 5.00 1.12 -4.47
C ALA A 15 6.33 0.95 -5.25
N GLY A 16 7.42 1.54 -4.76
CA GLY A 16 8.69 1.63 -5.46
C GLY A 16 9.51 2.83 -5.02
N ASP A 17 10.60 3.10 -5.72
CA ASP A 17 11.46 4.26 -5.48
C ASP A 17 10.77 5.56 -5.92
N ARG A 18 10.47 6.42 -4.94
CA ARG A 18 9.94 7.79 -5.15
C ARG A 18 10.93 8.87 -4.72
N GLY A 19 12.16 8.50 -4.35
CA GLY A 19 13.13 9.39 -3.72
C GLY A 19 12.81 9.77 -2.27
N LEU A 20 11.81 9.13 -1.65
CA LEU A 20 11.40 9.37 -0.26
C LEU A 20 11.73 8.19 0.65
N GLU A 21 11.78 6.98 0.10
CA GLU A 21 11.96 5.74 0.84
C GLU A 21 13.31 5.09 0.53
N HIS A 22 13.88 4.40 1.52
CA HIS A 22 14.98 3.48 1.26
C HIS A 22 14.40 2.10 0.93
N ILE A 23 14.40 1.74 -0.35
CA ILE A 23 13.86 0.47 -0.83
C ILE A 23 15.00 -0.50 -1.14
N ILE A 24 14.93 -1.71 -0.57
CA ILE A 24 15.81 -2.83 -0.92
C ILE A 24 14.96 -3.84 -1.71
N PRO A 25 15.12 -3.95 -3.04
CA PRO A 25 14.24 -4.76 -3.89
C PRO A 25 14.02 -6.21 -3.43
N ARG A 26 15.08 -6.86 -2.94
CA ARG A 26 15.02 -8.24 -2.44
C ARG A 26 14.14 -8.38 -1.20
N ASP A 27 14.11 -7.36 -0.36
CA ASP A 27 13.47 -7.42 0.96
C ASP A 27 12.06 -6.78 0.94
N TYR A 28 11.74 -6.05 -0.15
CA TYR A 28 10.51 -5.28 -0.35
C TYR A 28 9.23 -6.03 -0.01
N LEU A 29 8.99 -7.22 -0.55
CA LEU A 29 7.73 -7.94 -0.29
C LEU A 29 7.58 -8.32 1.19
N GLY A 30 8.70 -8.60 1.87
CA GLY A 30 8.69 -8.87 3.31
C GLY A 30 8.43 -7.62 4.14
N ASP A 31 9.05 -6.48 3.78
CA ASP A 31 8.79 -5.18 4.42
C ASP A 31 7.35 -4.71 4.22
N LEU A 32 6.84 -4.87 3.00
CA LEU A 32 5.46 -4.57 2.66
C LEU A 32 4.50 -5.42 3.49
N HIS A 33 4.73 -6.73 3.56
CA HIS A 33 3.90 -7.63 4.35
C HIS A 33 3.83 -7.19 5.82
N ARG A 34 4.98 -6.94 6.45
CA ARG A 34 5.05 -6.45 7.84
C ARG A 34 4.31 -5.12 8.04
N SER A 35 4.39 -4.22 7.07
CA SER A 35 3.72 -2.92 7.15
C SER A 35 2.21 -3.06 7.03
N LEU A 36 1.74 -3.95 6.15
CA LEU A 36 0.33 -4.24 5.95
C LEU A 36 -0.28 -5.01 7.13
N ASP A 37 0.46 -5.93 7.75
CA ASP A 37 0.05 -6.61 8.99
C ASP A 37 -0.31 -5.64 10.10
N VAL A 38 0.39 -4.50 10.18
CA VAL A 38 0.09 -3.42 11.14
C VAL A 38 -1.08 -2.58 10.64
N ALA A 39 -1.05 -2.14 9.38
CA ALA A 39 -2.09 -1.28 8.82
C ALA A 39 -3.49 -1.93 8.87
N SER A 40 -3.59 -3.22 8.54
CA SER A 40 -4.85 -3.96 8.51
C SER A 40 -5.53 -4.14 9.88
N GLN A 41 -4.87 -3.77 10.97
CA GLN A 41 -5.44 -3.86 12.32
C GLN A 41 -6.39 -2.71 12.66
N GLY A 42 -6.34 -1.59 11.94
CA GLY A 42 -7.16 -0.43 12.28
C GLY A 42 -7.41 0.59 11.17
N PHE A 43 -6.75 0.47 10.02
CA PHE A 43 -6.96 1.37 8.90
C PHE A 43 -8.12 0.86 8.05
N SER A 44 -8.99 1.77 7.62
CA SER A 44 -10.18 1.41 6.85
C SER A 44 -9.89 1.20 5.37
N SER A 45 -8.78 1.75 4.86
CA SER A 45 -8.41 1.67 3.44
C SER A 45 -6.91 1.50 3.21
N LEU A 46 -6.56 0.81 2.13
CA LEU A 46 -5.20 0.66 1.62
C LEU A 46 -5.15 1.17 0.18
N TRP A 47 -4.12 1.93 -0.16
CA TRP A 47 -4.01 2.63 -1.45
C TRP A 47 -2.70 2.28 -2.12
N VAL A 48 -2.73 1.94 -3.40
CA VAL A 48 -1.50 1.79 -4.19
C VAL A 48 -1.49 2.85 -5.28
N SER A 49 -0.42 3.65 -5.33
CA SER A 49 -0.28 4.66 -6.37
C SER A 49 -0.01 4.03 -7.73
N ASP A 50 -0.88 4.30 -8.70
CA ASP A 50 -0.62 4.03 -10.10
C ASP A 50 0.52 4.92 -10.63
N HIS A 51 1.33 4.35 -11.51
CA HIS A 51 2.46 5.02 -12.12
C HIS A 51 2.88 4.33 -13.41
N LEU A 52 3.46 5.12 -14.30
CA LEU A 52 4.25 4.64 -15.42
C LEU A 52 5.72 4.80 -15.07
N ASN A 53 6.54 3.80 -15.38
CA ASN A 53 7.99 3.94 -15.29
C ASN A 53 8.49 4.68 -16.53
N TYR A 54 9.28 5.72 -16.30
CA TYR A 54 9.88 6.53 -17.37
C TYR A 54 11.37 6.24 -17.54
N ALA A 55 12.02 5.62 -16.55
CA ALA A 55 13.42 5.21 -16.60
C ALA A 55 13.62 3.84 -15.90
N ASP A 56 14.75 3.67 -15.21
CA ASP A 56 15.19 2.46 -14.54
C ASP A 56 14.79 2.40 -13.06
N GLU A 57 13.81 3.21 -12.64
CA GLU A 57 13.34 3.20 -11.26
C GLU A 57 12.78 1.83 -10.89
N TRP A 58 13.18 1.32 -9.73
CA TRP A 58 12.59 0.09 -9.21
C TRP A 58 11.19 0.39 -8.72
N ARG A 59 10.17 -0.18 -9.37
CA ARG A 59 8.77 -0.08 -8.95
C ARG A 59 7.98 -1.35 -9.22
N VAL A 60 6.94 -1.57 -8.42
CA VAL A 60 6.00 -2.68 -8.59
C VAL A 60 4.76 -2.16 -9.29
N GLU A 61 4.36 -2.85 -10.35
CA GLU A 61 3.15 -2.51 -11.10
C GLU A 61 1.91 -2.51 -10.16
N CYS A 62 1.12 -1.45 -10.24
CA CYS A 62 0.15 -1.12 -9.20
C CYS A 62 -1.01 -2.12 -9.12
N TRP A 63 -1.52 -2.62 -10.25
CA TRP A 63 -2.68 -3.50 -10.29
C TRP A 63 -2.34 -4.91 -9.81
N THR A 64 -1.18 -5.43 -10.17
CA THR A 64 -0.66 -6.71 -9.67
C THR A 64 -0.35 -6.63 -8.18
N LEU A 65 0.19 -5.51 -7.70
CA LEU A 65 0.39 -5.29 -6.27
C LEU A 65 -0.94 -5.23 -5.52
N LEU A 66 -1.91 -4.46 -6.01
CA LEU A 66 -3.23 -4.33 -5.39
C LEU A 66 -3.95 -5.69 -5.34
N THR A 67 -3.84 -6.49 -6.41
CA THR A 67 -4.37 -7.85 -6.47
C THR A 67 -3.73 -8.75 -5.41
N TRP A 68 -2.41 -8.65 -5.21
CA TRP A 68 -1.69 -9.41 -4.19
C TRP A 68 -2.10 -9.02 -2.77
N ILE A 69 -2.34 -7.72 -2.53
CA ILE A 69 -2.83 -7.18 -1.25
C ILE A 69 -4.25 -7.68 -0.98
N ALA A 70 -5.15 -7.54 -1.96
CA ALA A 70 -6.55 -7.97 -1.87
C ALA A 70 -6.68 -9.45 -1.49
N ALA A 71 -5.82 -10.30 -2.04
CA ALA A 71 -5.83 -11.73 -1.77
C ALA A 71 -5.39 -12.09 -0.32
N ARG A 72 -4.68 -11.19 0.38
CA ARG A 72 -4.08 -11.45 1.70
C ARG A 72 -4.78 -10.75 2.84
N TYR A 73 -5.30 -9.55 2.60
CA TYR A 73 -5.89 -8.70 3.63
C TYR A 73 -7.36 -8.43 3.31
N PRO A 74 -8.26 -9.40 3.54
CA PRO A 74 -9.68 -9.19 3.35
C PRO A 74 -10.21 -8.29 4.48
N GLY A 75 -10.66 -7.07 4.15
CA GLY A 75 -11.27 -6.17 5.13
C GLY A 75 -11.19 -4.69 4.75
N PRO A 76 -9.98 -4.12 4.61
CA PRO A 76 -9.81 -2.74 4.18
C PRO A 76 -10.35 -2.53 2.75
N GLU A 77 -10.85 -1.32 2.50
CA GLU A 77 -11.19 -0.85 1.15
C GLU A 77 -9.91 -0.64 0.33
N LEU A 78 -9.99 -0.85 -0.99
CA LEU A 78 -8.87 -0.82 -1.94
C LEU A 78 -9.11 0.19 -3.06
#